data_AF-A0A2P4EQ66-F1
#
_entry.id   AF-A0A2P4EQ66-F1
#
_cell.length_a   1.000
_cell.length_b   1.000
_cell.length_c   1.000
_cell.angle_alpha   90.00
_cell.angle_beta   90.00
_cell.angle_gamma   90.00
#
_symmetry.space_group_name_H-M   'P 1'
#
loop_
_entity.id
_entity.type
_entity.pdbx_description
1 polymer ?
#
loop_
_entity_poly.entity_id
_entity_poly.type
_entity_poly.pdbx_seq_one_letter_code
_entity_poly.pdbx_strand_id
1 'polypeptide(L)'
;MTKAAEAFGKDLSNFMRSPDALEYIEALSQTVDSTDCPVVQAFRGGRTPGTWGHPKLAVFFARWLDVKFAVFCDMVIDDILNKKAELT
;
A
#
# COMPACT_ATOMS: atom_id res chain seq x y z
N MET A 1 7.38 -2.06 -4.54
CA MET A 1 6.14 -1.70 -5.26
C MET A 1 6.21 -2.04 -6.74
N THR A 2 7.26 -1.64 -7.48
CA THR A 2 7.34 -1.86 -8.94
C THR A 2 7.09 -3.30 -9.39
N LYS A 3 7.82 -4.27 -8.83
CA LYS A 3 7.66 -5.70 -9.16
C LYS A 3 6.25 -6.25 -8.84
N ALA A 4 5.63 -5.75 -7.78
CA ALA A 4 4.28 -6.16 -7.40
C ALA A 4 3.24 -5.59 -8.37
N ALA A 5 3.37 -4.33 -8.79
CA ALA A 5 2.50 -3.76 -9.82
C ALA A 5 2.60 -4.56 -11.13
N GLU A 6 3.82 -4.88 -11.56
CA GLU A 6 4.09 -5.68 -12.75
C GLU A 6 3.45 -7.07 -12.69
N ALA A 7 3.59 -7.78 -11.55
CA ALA A 7 3.03 -9.11 -11.36
C ALA A 7 1.49 -9.16 -11.46
N PHE A 8 0.81 -8.05 -11.17
CA PHE A 8 -0.65 -7.92 -11.29
C PHE A 8 -1.08 -7.22 -12.59
N GLY A 9 -0.15 -6.97 -13.52
CA GLY A 9 -0.42 -6.30 -14.79
C GLY A 9 -0.85 -4.83 -14.65
N LYS A 10 -0.43 -4.18 -13.57
CA LYS A 10 -0.78 -2.80 -13.23
C LYS A 10 0.42 -1.86 -13.44
N ASP A 11 0.16 -0.64 -13.91
CA ASP A 11 1.18 0.40 -13.99
C ASP A 11 1.25 1.19 -12.68
N LEU A 12 2.39 1.09 -11.98
CA LEU A 12 2.65 1.83 -10.75
C LEU A 12 2.50 3.35 -10.93
N SER A 13 2.79 3.89 -12.11
CA SER A 13 2.65 5.32 -12.39
C SER A 13 1.19 5.78 -12.26
N ASN A 14 0.22 4.92 -12.58
CA ASN A 14 -1.19 5.22 -12.40
C ASN A 14 -1.57 5.28 -10.92
N PHE A 15 -1.02 4.37 -10.10
CA PHE A 15 -1.20 4.44 -8.65
C PHE A 15 -0.61 5.75 -8.09
N MET A 16 0.61 6.10 -8.46
CA MET A 16 1.29 7.30 -7.95
C MET A 16 0.64 8.62 -8.40
N ARG A 17 -0.24 8.59 -9.40
CA ARG A 17 -1.01 9.76 -9.88
C ARG A 17 -2.45 9.79 -9.36
N SER A 18 -2.90 8.73 -8.69
CA SER A 18 -4.25 8.66 -8.15
C SER A 18 -4.39 9.64 -6.98
N PRO A 19 -5.44 10.49 -6.96
CA PRO A 19 -5.72 11.38 -5.83
C PRO A 19 -5.79 10.63 -4.50
N ASP A 20 -6.51 9.52 -4.46
CA ASP A 20 -6.65 8.67 -3.26
C ASP A 20 -5.29 8.19 -2.75
N ALA A 21 -4.38 7.81 -3.64
CA ALA A 21 -3.05 7.35 -3.26
C ALA A 21 -2.19 8.49 -2.71
N LEU A 22 -2.28 9.68 -3.29
CA LEU A 22 -1.57 10.87 -2.81
C LEU A 22 -2.07 11.28 -1.42
N GLU A 23 -3.39 11.37 -1.24
CA GLU A 23 -4.02 11.67 0.05
C GLU A 23 -3.65 10.64 1.11
N TYR A 24 -3.68 9.35 0.76
CA TYR A 24 -3.29 8.27 1.69
C TYR A 24 -1.81 8.36 2.08
N ILE A 25 -0.91 8.62 1.12
CA ILE A 25 0.53 8.75 1.37
C ILE A 25 0.80 9.96 2.27
N GLU A 26 0.12 11.09 2.04
CA GLU A 26 0.23 12.28 2.86
C GLU A 26 -0.23 12.00 4.30
N ALA A 27 -1.43 11.46 4.49
CA ALA A 27 -1.94 11.08 5.80
C ALA A 27 -1.03 10.08 6.52
N LEU A 28 -0.49 9.10 5.77
CA LEU A 28 0.43 8.11 6.34
C LEU A 28 1.74 8.77 6.77
N SER A 29 2.28 9.71 5.99
CA SER A 29 3.53 10.41 6.28
C SER A 29 3.47 11.26 7.56
N GLN A 30 2.28 11.75 7.91
CA GLN A 30 2.04 12.47 9.16
C GLN A 30 1.90 11.52 10.37
N THR A 31 1.59 10.26 10.14
CA THR A 31 1.32 9.26 11.19
C THR A 31 2.55 8.43 11.53
N VAL A 32 3.42 8.17 10.55
CA VAL A 32 4.69 7.47 10.77
C VAL A 32 5.75 8.49 11.14
N ASP A 33 6.61 8.17 12.11
CA ASP A 33 7.80 8.97 12.38
C ASP A 33 8.66 8.98 11.12
N SER A 34 8.58 10.07 10.37
CA SER A 34 9.24 10.27 9.08
C SER A 34 10.76 10.40 9.19
N THR A 35 11.29 10.35 10.40
CA THR A 35 12.72 10.50 10.71
C THR A 35 13.56 9.34 10.20
N ASP A 36 12.99 8.13 10.13
CA ASP A 36 13.74 6.91 9.76
C ASP A 36 13.59 6.50 8.29
N CYS A 37 12.45 6.75 7.64
CA CYS A 37 12.24 6.35 6.25
C CYS A 37 11.07 7.09 5.56
N PRO A 38 11.23 7.58 4.32
CA PRO A 38 10.12 8.14 3.55
C PRO A 38 9.07 7.08 3.20
N VAL A 39 7.80 7.50 3.09
CA VAL A 39 6.68 6.60 2.77
C VAL A 39 6.83 5.91 1.42
N VAL A 40 7.40 6.62 0.42
CA VAL A 40 7.75 6.05 -0.89
C VAL A 40 9.14 6.54 -1.29
N GLN A 41 9.97 5.63 -1.80
CA GLN A 41 11.32 5.93 -2.29
C GLN A 41 11.57 5.24 -3.63
N ALA A 42 12.08 5.99 -4.60
CA ALA A 42 12.44 5.46 -5.91
C ALA A 42 13.95 5.47 -6.11
N PHE A 43 14.53 4.31 -6.41
CA PHE A 43 15.94 4.16 -6.76
C PHE A 43 16.11 3.91 -8.25
N ARG A 44 16.81 4.83 -8.93
CA ARG A 44 17.17 4.72 -10.35
C ARG A 44 18.62 4.20 -10.46
N GLY A 45 18.80 2.89 -10.27
CA GLY A 45 20.11 2.21 -10.29
C GLY A 45 20.55 1.64 -8.94
N GLY A 46 21.77 1.08 -8.88
CA GLY A 46 22.31 0.43 -7.68
C GLY A 46 21.89 -1.03 -7.51
N ARG A 47 22.09 -1.59 -6.30
CA ARG A 47 21.82 -3.02 -6.01
C ARG A 47 20.32 -3.36 -5.97
N THR A 48 19.47 -2.38 -5.70
CA THR A 48 18.02 -2.56 -5.50
C THR A 48 17.20 -1.50 -6.25
N PRO A 49 17.23 -1.50 -7.59
CA PRO A 49 16.47 -0.55 -8.39
C PRO A 49 14.96 -0.79 -8.24
N GLY A 50 14.20 0.29 -8.30
CA GLY A 50 12.73 0.27 -8.25
C GLY A 50 12.14 1.21 -7.21
N THR A 51 10.82 1.21 -7.14
CA THR A 51 10.05 1.98 -6.17
C THR A 51 9.68 1.10 -4.98
N TRP A 52 10.04 1.57 -3.79
CA TRP A 52 9.83 0.96 -2.49
C TRP A 52 8.81 1.79 -1.72
N GLY A 53 7.94 1.12 -0.98
CA GLY A 53 6.92 1.75 -0.15
C GLY A 53 7.10 1.28 1.28
N HIS A 54 6.80 2.16 2.23
CA HIS A 54 6.81 1.88 3.65
C HIS A 54 5.86 0.70 3.97
N PRO A 55 6.17 -0.20 4.93
CA PRO A 55 5.34 -1.38 5.21
C PRO A 55 3.87 -1.05 5.50
N LYS A 56 3.59 0.06 6.19
CA LYS A 56 2.20 0.51 6.45
C LYS A 56 1.42 0.92 5.19
N LEU A 57 2.09 1.20 4.07
CA LEU A 57 1.43 1.45 2.77
C LEU A 57 1.02 0.14 2.08
N ALA A 58 1.58 -1.01 2.48
CA ALA A 58 1.48 -2.26 1.74
C ALA A 58 0.03 -2.74 1.57
N VAL A 59 -0.80 -2.66 2.61
CA VAL A 59 -2.20 -3.10 2.54
C VAL A 59 -3.00 -2.23 1.59
N PHE A 60 -2.88 -0.90 1.69
CA PHE A 60 -3.57 0.02 0.78
C PHE A 60 -3.16 -0.20 -0.68
N PHE A 61 -1.86 -0.35 -0.93
CA PHE A 61 -1.34 -0.66 -2.26
C PHE A 61 -1.83 -2.03 -2.77
N ALA A 62 -1.87 -3.06 -1.94
CA ALA A 62 -2.37 -4.39 -2.31
C ALA A 62 -3.87 -4.39 -2.65
N ARG A 63 -4.69 -3.62 -1.92
CA ARG A 63 -6.11 -3.42 -2.24
C ARG A 63 -6.31 -2.80 -3.62
N TRP A 64 -5.42 -1.90 -4.03
CA TRP A 64 -5.43 -1.33 -5.39
C TRP A 64 -5.01 -2.33 -6.48
N LEU A 65 -4.09 -3.25 -6.16
CA LEU A 65 -3.63 -4.29 -7.09
C LEU A 65 -4.72 -5.31 -7.42
N ASP A 66 -5.46 -5.76 -6.41
CA ASP A 66 -6.50 -6.79 -6.56
C ASP A 66 -7.80 -6.41 -5.82
N VAL A 67 -8.86 -6.23 -6.61
CA VAL A 67 -10.19 -5.88 -6.10
C VAL A 67 -10.78 -7.00 -5.23
N LYS A 68 -10.49 -8.27 -5.52
CA LYS A 68 -10.98 -9.38 -4.68
C LYS A 68 -10.32 -9.34 -3.30
N PHE A 69 -9.02 -9.04 -3.26
CA PHE A 69 -8.30 -8.81 -2.01
C PHE A 69 -8.86 -7.60 -1.26
N ALA A 70 -9.20 -6.51 -1.95
CA ALA A 70 -9.83 -5.35 -1.33
C ALA A 70 -11.16 -5.70 -0.64
N VAL A 71 -12.04 -6.41 -1.34
CA VAL A 71 -13.33 -6.88 -0.78
C VAL A 71 -13.11 -7.80 0.42
N PHE A 72 -12.12 -8.69 0.36
CA PHE A 72 -11.76 -9.54 1.50
C PHE A 72 -11.29 -8.73 2.70
N CYS A 73 -10.43 -7.72 2.52
CA CYS A 73 -10.02 -6.83 3.60
C CYS A 73 -11.23 -6.14 4.25
N ASP A 74 -12.19 -5.69 3.46
CA ASP A 74 -13.40 -5.03 3.98
C ASP A 74 -14.27 -6.00 4.79
N MET A 75 -14.38 -7.28 4.38
CA MET A 75 -15.06 -8.33 5.16
C MET A 75 -14.35 -8.60 6.49
N VAL A 76 -13.01 -8.69 6.49
CA VAL A 76 -12.24 -8.88 7.73
C VAL A 76 -12.43 -7.70 8.68
N ILE A 77 -12.47 -6.47 8.16
CA ILE A 77 -12.76 -5.28 8.97
C ILE A 77 -14.16 -5.37 9.58
N ASP A 78 -15.17 -5.75 8.80
CA ASP A 78 -16.54 -5.94 9.30
C ASP A 78 -16.61 -7.01 10.40
N ASP A 79 -15.93 -8.13 10.23
CA ASP A 79 -15.89 -9.20 11.23
C ASP A 79 -15.21 -8.75 12.53
N ILE A 80 -14.15 -7.94 12.44
CA ILE A 80 -13.49 -7.35 13.61
C ILE A 80 -14.43 -6.38 14.34
N LEU A 81 -15.11 -5.50 13.60
CA LEU A 81 -16.03 -4.52 14.18
C LEU A 81 -17.24 -5.19 14.84
N ASN A 82 -17.73 -6.29 14.28
CA ASN A 82 -18.85 -7.06 14.81
C ASN A 82 -18.43 -8.12 15.85
N LYS A 83 -17.16 -8.15 16.27
CA LYS A 83 -16.58 -9.13 17.22
C LYS A 83 -16.79 -10.60 16.80
N LYS A 84 -16.91 -10.85 15.49
CA LYS A 84 -17.00 -12.20 14.91
C LYS A 84 -15.62 -12.79 14.60
N ALA A 85 -14.60 -11.93 14.46
CA ALA A 85 -13.23 -12.37 14.28
C ALA A 85 -12.66 -12.92 15.60
N GLU A 86 -12.39 -14.23 15.64
CA GLU A 86 -11.50 -14.80 16.64
C GLU A 86 -10.07 -14.32 16.32
N LEU A 87 -9.61 -13.30 17.06
CA LEU A 87 -8.20 -12.92 17.07
C LEU A 87 -7.46 -13.99 17.90
N THR A 88 -7.09 -15.09 17.25
CA THR A 88 -6.21 -16.13 17.82
C THR A 88 -4.81 -15.60 18.06
#